data_AF-A0A2N7B7J4-F1
#
_entry.id   AF-A0A2N7B7J4-F1
#
_cell.length_a   1.000
_cell.length_b   1.000
_cell.length_c   1.000
_cell.angle_alpha   90.00
_cell.angle_beta   90.00
_cell.angle_gamma   90.00
#
_symmetry.space_group_name_H-M   'P 1'
#
loop_
_entity.id
_entity.type
_entity.pdbx_description
1 polymer ?
#
loop_
_entity_poly.entity_id
_entity_poly.type
_entity_poly.pdbx_seq_one_letter_code
_entity_poly.pdbx_strand_id
1 'polypeptide(L)'
;MKRSLIAFATVVLSTAALSAFAQISTDTLPVSTTTKPWMPAHKSDLEISLGLNTFAGKNAQMTNGYELRPLGSRFVSLGAMHRFRIVSGQKSAFALKTGLEVSWNNFMLEGNRVISTTGGQVAFTDSDVPLAKSKLTVAYLNIPVMPTVVFRKGAVSHISLGGYAGMRLDSYTKTKTQSGSKDRDHGRYYVNNFRYGVGMSVGFRCVGTVFAEYDLNKVFEAGKGPQVSAVNFGIRL
;
A
#
# COMPACT_ATOMS: atom_id res chain seq x y z
N MET A 1 -74.71 -80.31 31.38
CA MET A 1 -73.62 -80.42 30.39
C MET A 1 -73.23 -79.01 29.95
N LYS A 2 -71.92 -78.76 29.87
CA LYS A 2 -71.28 -77.45 29.59
C LYS A 2 -71.64 -76.90 28.19
N ARG A 3 -71.79 -75.57 28.05
CA ARG A 3 -70.95 -74.65 27.24
C ARG A 3 -71.62 -73.28 27.02
N SER A 4 -70.76 -72.26 26.94
CA SER A 4 -70.95 -70.81 26.97
C SER A 4 -71.41 -70.16 25.66
N LEU A 5 -71.94 -68.94 25.70
CA LEU A 5 -71.71 -67.83 24.72
C LEU A 5 -72.27 -66.52 25.33
N ILE A 6 -71.41 -65.65 25.89
CA ILE A 6 -70.80 -64.45 25.28
C ILE A 6 -71.81 -63.31 25.03
N ALA A 7 -71.69 -62.27 25.85
CA ALA A 7 -72.41 -61.02 25.79
C ALA A 7 -71.81 -60.06 24.75
N PHE A 8 -72.66 -59.30 24.06
CA PHE A 8 -72.27 -58.12 23.31
C PHE A 8 -72.92 -56.88 23.95
N ALA A 9 -72.09 -55.99 24.47
CA ALA A 9 -72.48 -54.69 25.01
C ALA A 9 -72.39 -53.64 23.91
N THR A 10 -73.51 -52.99 23.62
CA THR A 10 -73.60 -51.86 22.69
C THR A 10 -73.34 -50.57 23.48
N VAL A 11 -72.32 -49.80 23.10
CA VAL A 11 -72.04 -48.47 23.65
C VAL A 11 -72.25 -47.44 22.54
N VAL A 12 -73.15 -46.48 22.80
CA VAL A 12 -73.33 -45.25 22.04
C VAL A 12 -72.50 -44.17 22.72
N LEU A 13 -71.68 -43.39 21.98
CA LEU A 13 -71.32 -42.03 22.43
C LEU A 13 -70.82 -41.11 21.29
N SER A 14 -71.63 -40.06 21.07
CA SER A 14 -71.35 -38.64 20.76
C SER A 14 -70.23 -38.19 19.80
N THR A 15 -70.71 -37.37 18.86
CA THR A 15 -70.08 -36.31 18.05
C THR A 15 -69.06 -35.39 18.75
N ALA A 16 -67.93 -35.09 18.09
CA ALA A 16 -67.30 -33.75 18.08
C ALA A 16 -66.17 -33.63 17.02
N ALA A 17 -66.07 -32.43 16.46
CA ALA A 17 -64.91 -31.82 15.76
C ALA A 17 -64.73 -32.07 14.25
N LEU A 18 -65.42 -31.22 13.47
CA LEU A 18 -64.87 -30.62 12.24
C LEU A 18 -63.52 -29.95 12.55
N SER A 19 -62.47 -30.28 11.81
CA SER A 19 -61.41 -29.36 11.32
C SER A 19 -60.20 -30.14 10.78
N ALA A 20 -60.43 -31.02 9.80
CA ALA A 20 -59.35 -31.47 8.93
C ALA A 20 -59.09 -30.40 7.85
N PHE A 21 -58.66 -29.21 8.27
CA PHE A 21 -58.21 -28.14 7.37
C PHE A 21 -56.67 -28.07 7.41
N ALA A 22 -56.06 -28.53 6.31
CA ALA A 22 -54.79 -28.05 5.77
C ALA A 22 -53.63 -27.78 6.76
N GLN A 23 -52.86 -28.82 7.11
CA GLN A 23 -51.44 -28.61 7.39
C GLN A 23 -50.66 -28.74 6.07
N ILE A 24 -50.63 -27.65 5.31
CA ILE A 24 -49.59 -27.43 4.31
C ILE A 24 -48.34 -27.07 5.12
N SER A 25 -47.36 -27.97 5.15
CA SER A 25 -46.01 -27.65 5.62
C SER A 25 -45.40 -26.64 4.66
N THR A 26 -45.58 -25.35 4.95
CA THR A 26 -44.88 -24.26 4.29
C THR A 26 -43.41 -24.36 4.68
N ASP A 27 -42.64 -25.06 3.84
CA ASP A 27 -41.19 -25.11 3.89
C ASP A 27 -40.68 -23.70 3.57
N THR A 28 -40.61 -22.86 4.60
CA THR A 28 -40.14 -21.49 4.48
C THR A 28 -38.62 -21.55 4.40
N LEU A 29 -38.10 -21.41 3.17
CA LEU A 29 -36.67 -21.22 2.95
C LEU A 29 -36.18 -20.11 3.90
N PRO A 30 -35.05 -20.31 4.62
CA PRO A 30 -34.55 -19.29 5.53
C PRO A 30 -34.28 -18.02 4.73
N VAL A 31 -35.01 -16.95 5.07
CA VAL A 31 -34.76 -15.62 4.52
C VAL A 31 -33.37 -15.19 4.97
N SER A 32 -32.39 -15.34 4.08
CA SER A 32 -31.04 -14.81 4.28
C SER A 32 -31.14 -13.29 4.35
N THR A 33 -31.20 -12.77 5.56
CA THR A 33 -31.13 -11.33 5.83
C THR A 33 -29.75 -10.87 5.40
N THR A 34 -29.65 -10.42 4.15
CA THR A 34 -28.43 -9.87 3.59
C THR A 34 -28.18 -8.54 4.27
N THR A 35 -27.50 -8.58 5.42
CA THR A 35 -27.07 -7.38 6.12
C THR A 35 -26.08 -6.64 5.23
N LYS A 36 -26.44 -5.42 4.83
CA LYS A 36 -25.58 -4.57 3.99
C LYS A 36 -24.21 -4.44 4.69
N PRO A 37 -23.10 -4.84 4.03
CA PRO A 37 -21.78 -4.72 4.63
C PRO A 37 -21.49 -3.28 5.03
N TRP A 38 -20.92 -3.09 6.23
CA TRP A 38 -20.60 -1.75 6.74
C TRP A 38 -19.51 -1.05 5.92
N MET A 39 -18.67 -1.83 5.22
CA MET A 39 -17.65 -1.31 4.32
C MET A 39 -18.15 -1.39 2.86
N PRO A 40 -18.05 -0.31 2.08
CA PRO A 40 -18.44 -0.34 0.67
C PRO A 40 -17.61 -1.37 -0.11
N ALA A 41 -18.16 -1.87 -1.23
CA ALA A 41 -17.47 -2.84 -2.09
C ALA A 41 -16.21 -2.24 -2.74
N HIS A 42 -16.26 -0.96 -3.07
CA HIS A 42 -15.16 -0.22 -3.64
C HIS A 42 -15.11 1.22 -3.09
N LYS A 43 -13.91 1.80 -3.03
CA LYS A 43 -13.70 3.21 -2.64
C LYS A 43 -12.49 3.77 -3.37
N SER A 44 -12.63 4.95 -3.96
CA SER A 44 -11.51 5.70 -4.54
C SER A 44 -11.07 6.79 -3.58
N ASP A 45 -9.77 6.92 -3.36
CA ASP A 45 -9.14 7.91 -2.49
C ASP A 45 -7.99 8.58 -3.24
N LEU A 46 -7.84 9.90 -3.09
CA LEU A 46 -6.63 10.61 -3.46
C LEU A 46 -5.72 10.66 -2.24
N GLU A 47 -4.48 10.21 -2.39
CA GLU A 47 -3.52 10.12 -1.30
C GLU A 47 -2.32 11.01 -1.56
N ILE A 48 -1.91 11.77 -0.55
CA ILE A 48 -0.70 12.58 -0.57
C ILE A 48 0.25 12.02 0.47
N SER A 49 1.43 11.57 0.04
CA SER A 49 2.45 11.07 0.95
C SER A 49 3.60 12.06 1.08
N LEU A 50 4.03 12.31 2.32
CA LEU A 50 5.16 13.14 2.67
C LEU A 50 6.06 12.36 3.61
N GLY A 51 7.35 12.32 3.30
CA GLY A 51 8.29 11.52 4.07
C GLY A 51 9.73 11.91 3.88
N LEU A 52 10.59 11.06 4.40
CA LEU A 52 12.02 11.08 4.19
C LEU A 52 12.41 9.87 3.36
N ASN A 53 13.54 9.98 2.66
CA ASN A 53 14.13 8.87 1.96
C ASN A 53 15.61 8.72 2.28
N THR A 54 16.10 7.49 2.24
CA THR A 54 17.50 7.15 2.51
C THR A 54 17.93 5.99 1.63
N PHE A 55 19.25 5.76 1.57
CA PHE A 55 19.84 4.62 0.90
C PHE A 55 20.15 3.51 1.92
N ALA A 56 19.78 2.28 1.59
CA ALA A 56 20.11 1.09 2.36
C ALA A 56 20.88 0.10 1.49
N GLY A 57 21.97 -0.47 2.02
CA GLY A 57 22.78 -1.47 1.33
C GLY A 57 24.27 -1.33 1.62
N LYS A 58 25.02 -2.43 1.44
CA LYS A 58 26.48 -2.42 1.54
C LYS A 58 27.08 -1.87 0.25
N ASN A 59 28.05 -0.97 0.40
CA ASN A 59 28.82 -0.43 -0.72
C ASN A 59 29.81 -1.48 -1.25
N ALA A 60 29.33 -2.33 -2.16
CA ALA A 60 30.14 -3.37 -2.77
C ALA A 60 31.23 -2.82 -3.73
N GLN A 61 31.14 -1.55 -4.14
CA GLN A 61 31.99 -0.94 -5.16
C GLN A 61 33.01 0.08 -4.61
N MET A 62 33.20 0.18 -3.28
CA MET A 62 34.13 1.13 -2.65
C MET A 62 33.93 2.59 -3.13
N THR A 63 32.72 2.94 -3.57
CA THR A 63 32.40 4.28 -4.07
C THR A 63 32.17 5.20 -2.88
N ASN A 64 33.07 6.13 -2.60
CA ASN A 64 32.91 7.06 -1.48
C ASN A 64 32.00 8.25 -1.87
N GLY A 65 31.27 8.81 -0.90
CA GLY A 65 30.57 10.09 -1.08
C GLY A 65 29.12 10.03 -1.58
N TYR A 66 28.48 8.85 -1.62
CA TYR A 66 27.03 8.69 -1.87
C TYR A 66 26.16 8.95 -0.61
N GLU A 67 26.79 9.41 0.47
CA GLU A 67 26.14 9.72 1.75
C GLU A 67 25.08 10.79 1.53
N LEU A 68 23.89 10.52 2.06
CA LEU A 68 22.76 11.41 1.99
C LEU A 68 22.57 12.11 3.32
N ARG A 69 22.20 13.39 3.25
CA ARG A 69 21.77 14.12 4.44
C ARG A 69 20.47 13.49 4.98
N PRO A 70 20.47 12.93 6.21
CA PRO A 70 19.32 12.15 6.72
C PRO A 70 18.01 12.95 6.77
N LEU A 71 18.09 14.25 7.10
CA LEU A 71 16.93 15.16 7.17
C LEU A 71 16.73 16.01 5.90
N GLY A 72 17.69 15.98 4.97
CA GLY A 72 17.62 16.73 3.70
C GLY A 72 16.91 15.97 2.60
N SER A 73 16.90 14.63 2.70
CA SER A 73 16.39 13.72 1.70
C SER A 73 14.90 13.46 1.94
N ARG A 74 14.06 13.88 0.99
CA ARG A 74 12.59 13.94 1.15
C ARG A 74 11.90 12.99 0.19
N PHE A 75 10.70 12.57 0.55
CA PHE A 75 9.79 11.82 -0.30
C PHE A 75 8.48 12.56 -0.41
N VAL A 76 7.98 12.71 -1.63
CA VAL A 76 6.65 13.26 -1.89
C VAL A 76 5.97 12.35 -2.91
N SER A 77 4.72 11.95 -2.67
CA SER A 77 3.94 11.24 -3.68
C SER A 77 2.49 11.67 -3.72
N LEU A 78 1.89 11.51 -4.89
CA LEU A 78 0.49 11.77 -5.18
C LEU A 78 -0.10 10.52 -5.82
N GLY A 79 -1.13 9.96 -5.20
CA GLY A 79 -1.72 8.69 -5.63
C GLY A 79 -3.22 8.78 -5.84
N ALA A 80 -3.70 8.26 -6.97
CA ALA A 80 -5.09 7.90 -7.17
C ALA A 80 -5.25 6.42 -6.81
N MET A 81 -5.75 6.15 -5.60
CA MET A 81 -5.87 4.82 -5.04
C MET A 81 -7.32 4.34 -5.07
N HIS A 82 -7.46 3.03 -5.24
CA HIS A 82 -8.73 2.34 -5.25
C HIS A 82 -8.65 1.15 -4.30
N ARG A 83 -9.68 0.97 -3.48
CA ARG A 83 -9.75 -0.10 -2.48
C ARG A 83 -10.93 -0.99 -2.80
N PHE A 84 -10.66 -2.24 -3.16
CA PHE A 84 -11.64 -3.29 -3.41
C PHE A 84 -11.83 -4.14 -2.16
N ARG A 85 -13.05 -4.20 -1.62
CA ARG A 85 -13.38 -5.11 -0.52
C ARG A 85 -13.51 -6.53 -1.05
N ILE A 86 -12.72 -7.44 -0.48
CA ILE A 86 -12.79 -8.88 -0.80
C ILE A 86 -13.74 -9.56 0.18
N VAL A 87 -13.53 -9.39 1.49
CA VAL A 87 -14.36 -10.00 2.55
C VAL A 87 -14.71 -8.96 3.61
N SER A 88 -15.94 -9.01 4.13
CA SER A 88 -16.38 -8.16 5.24
C SER A 88 -16.85 -9.03 6.40
N GLY A 89 -16.21 -8.90 7.55
CA GLY A 89 -16.71 -9.42 8.83
C GLY A 89 -17.37 -8.30 9.65
N GLN A 90 -17.87 -8.67 10.84
CA GLN A 90 -18.55 -7.72 11.74
C GLN A 90 -17.63 -6.65 12.34
N LYS A 91 -16.35 -6.99 12.57
CA LYS A 91 -15.35 -6.13 13.24
C LYS A 91 -14.19 -5.69 12.33
N SER A 92 -13.85 -6.49 11.33
CA SER A 92 -12.78 -6.23 10.36
C SER A 92 -13.22 -6.63 8.96
N ALA A 93 -12.58 -6.06 7.95
CA ALA A 93 -12.78 -6.40 6.56
C ALA A 93 -11.43 -6.50 5.86
N PHE A 94 -11.32 -7.42 4.91
CA PHE A 94 -10.15 -7.58 4.06
C PHE A 94 -10.43 -6.91 2.72
N ALA A 95 -9.48 -6.10 2.28
CA ALA A 95 -9.54 -5.35 1.04
C ALA A 95 -8.20 -5.42 0.31
N LEU A 96 -8.24 -5.16 -0.99
CA LEU A 96 -7.07 -4.94 -1.82
C LEU A 96 -7.02 -3.46 -2.20
N LYS A 97 -5.95 -2.78 -1.82
CA LYS A 97 -5.66 -1.41 -2.23
C LYS A 97 -4.72 -1.43 -3.43
N THR A 98 -5.10 -0.78 -4.52
CA THR A 98 -4.33 -0.68 -5.76
C THR A 98 -4.59 0.66 -6.44
N GLY A 99 -3.70 1.13 -7.30
CA GLY A 99 -3.92 2.41 -7.98
C GLY A 99 -2.73 2.88 -8.79
N LEU A 100 -2.69 4.19 -9.05
CA LEU A 100 -1.56 4.87 -9.69
C LEU A 100 -0.98 5.90 -8.74
N GLU A 101 0.33 5.89 -8.56
CA GLU A 101 1.06 6.80 -7.67
C GLU A 101 2.25 7.43 -8.39
N VAL A 102 2.26 8.76 -8.50
CA VAL A 102 3.44 9.49 -8.92
C VAL A 102 4.25 9.87 -7.69
N SER A 103 5.50 9.40 -7.62
CA SER A 103 6.42 9.70 -6.51
C SER A 103 7.65 10.47 -6.97
N TRP A 104 8.08 11.42 -6.14
CA TRP A 104 9.28 12.22 -6.31
C TRP A 104 10.24 11.93 -5.17
N ASN A 105 11.27 11.15 -5.49
CA ASN A 105 12.37 10.85 -4.59
C ASN A 105 13.41 11.96 -4.66
N ASN A 106 13.68 12.59 -3.53
CA ASN A 106 14.53 13.77 -3.46
C ASN A 106 15.78 13.45 -2.62
N PHE A 107 16.81 12.91 -3.25
CA PHE A 107 18.05 12.52 -2.59
C PHE A 107 19.00 13.71 -2.48
N MET A 108 19.27 14.16 -1.26
CA MET A 108 20.19 15.28 -1.01
C MET A 108 21.54 14.76 -0.58
N LEU A 109 22.56 14.98 -1.40
CA LEU A 109 23.93 14.56 -1.11
C LEU A 109 24.52 15.37 0.04
N GLU A 110 25.38 14.73 0.81
CA GLU A 110 26.15 15.35 1.87
C GLU A 110 27.43 16.02 1.33
N GLY A 111 27.72 17.22 1.83
CA GLY A 111 28.90 18.01 1.46
C GLY A 111 28.78 18.73 0.11
N ASN A 112 29.94 18.98 -0.50
CA ASN A 112 30.09 19.73 -1.75
C ASN A 112 30.14 18.83 -3.00
N ARG A 113 29.39 17.72 -2.97
CA ARG A 113 29.51 16.65 -3.96
C ARG A 113 28.50 16.81 -5.08
N VAL A 114 28.94 16.56 -6.31
CA VAL A 114 28.10 16.57 -7.52
C VAL A 114 28.09 15.18 -8.12
N ILE A 115 26.94 14.80 -8.66
CA ILE A 115 26.82 13.59 -9.45
C ILE A 115 27.35 13.91 -10.84
N SER A 116 28.48 13.30 -11.20
CA SER A 116 29.00 13.30 -12.56
C SER A 116 28.85 11.92 -13.18
N THR A 117 28.69 11.89 -14.51
CA THR A 117 28.58 10.66 -15.30
C THR A 117 29.83 10.40 -16.14
N THR A 118 30.98 10.90 -15.70
CA THR A 118 32.27 10.74 -16.38
C THR A 118 32.66 9.26 -16.50
N GLY A 119 33.06 8.82 -17.71
CA GLY A 119 33.60 7.47 -17.93
C GLY A 119 32.56 6.35 -17.96
N GLY A 120 31.28 6.68 -18.14
CA GLY A 120 30.23 5.69 -18.24
C GLY A 120 29.84 5.05 -16.92
N GLN A 121 30.16 5.68 -15.79
CA GLN A 121 29.76 5.30 -14.43
C GLN A 121 29.33 6.58 -13.67
N VAL A 122 28.57 6.40 -12.60
CA VAL A 122 28.19 7.46 -11.66
C VAL A 122 29.33 7.67 -10.69
N ALA A 123 29.95 8.84 -10.77
CA ALA A 123 30.97 9.31 -9.85
C ALA A 123 30.43 10.44 -8.99
N PHE A 124 30.75 10.42 -7.69
CA PHE A 124 30.49 11.51 -6.77
C PHE A 124 31.78 12.30 -6.63
N THR A 125 31.90 13.39 -7.39
CA THR A 125 33.11 14.25 -7.38
C THR A 125 32.86 15.45 -6.49
N ASP A 126 33.89 15.88 -5.75
CA ASP A 126 33.86 17.16 -5.07
C ASP A 126 33.91 18.28 -6.12
N SER A 127 33.03 19.27 -5.96
CA SER A 127 33.03 20.46 -6.80
C SER A 127 34.15 21.42 -6.36
N ASP A 128 34.92 21.94 -7.31
CA ASP A 128 35.95 22.96 -7.05
C ASP A 128 35.37 24.26 -6.47
N VAL A 129 34.08 24.51 -6.71
CA VAL A 129 33.34 25.65 -6.18
C VAL A 129 32.45 25.21 -5.01
N PRO A 130 32.36 25.96 -3.89
CA PRO A 130 31.48 25.63 -2.78
C PRO A 130 30.00 25.70 -3.20
N LEU A 131 29.32 24.55 -3.11
CA LEU A 131 27.91 24.37 -3.38
C LEU A 131 27.11 24.50 -2.09
N ALA A 132 26.06 25.31 -2.17
CA ALA A 132 25.10 25.43 -1.08
C ALA A 132 24.16 24.21 -1.03
N LYS A 133 23.83 23.62 -2.19
CA LYS A 133 22.94 22.44 -2.29
C LYS A 133 23.25 21.61 -3.54
N SER A 134 23.34 20.29 -3.38
CA SER A 134 23.39 19.30 -4.46
C SER A 134 22.32 18.24 -4.22
N LYS A 135 21.49 17.96 -5.22
CA LYS A 135 20.31 17.10 -5.07
C LYS A 135 20.00 16.35 -6.36
N LEU A 136 19.77 15.05 -6.25
CA LEU A 136 19.19 14.22 -7.29
C LEU A 136 17.70 14.04 -7.02
N THR A 137 16.86 14.42 -7.98
CA THR A 137 15.43 14.13 -7.93
C THR A 137 15.08 13.12 -9.02
N VAL A 138 14.34 12.09 -8.63
CA VAL A 138 13.82 11.07 -9.56
C VAL A 138 12.32 10.95 -9.38
N ALA A 139 11.58 11.10 -10.48
CA ALA A 139 10.14 10.94 -10.55
C ALA A 139 9.79 9.54 -11.08
N TYR A 140 8.88 8.83 -10.40
CA TYR A 140 8.40 7.51 -10.80
C TYR A 140 6.88 7.49 -10.85
N LEU A 141 6.33 6.74 -11.81
CA LEU A 141 4.95 6.29 -11.80
C LEU A 141 4.90 4.87 -11.24
N ASN A 142 4.11 4.65 -10.20
CA ASN A 142 4.05 3.40 -9.44
C ASN A 142 2.63 2.85 -9.44
N ILE A 143 2.56 1.53 -9.39
CA ILE A 143 1.35 0.73 -9.26
C ILE A 143 1.52 -0.11 -8.00
N PRO A 144 0.97 0.33 -6.85
CA PRO A 144 0.98 -0.47 -5.63
C PRO A 144 -0.11 -1.54 -5.68
N VAL A 145 0.18 -2.70 -5.12
CA VAL A 145 -0.78 -3.79 -4.87
C VAL A 145 -0.63 -4.20 -3.41
N MET A 146 -1.53 -3.69 -2.58
CA MET A 146 -1.45 -3.77 -1.13
C MET A 146 -2.70 -4.42 -0.54
N PRO A 147 -2.63 -5.72 -0.17
CA PRO A 147 -3.57 -6.31 0.77
C PRO A 147 -3.70 -5.47 2.03
N THR A 148 -4.93 -5.13 2.40
CA THR A 148 -5.27 -4.23 3.50
C THR A 148 -6.33 -4.85 4.41
N VAL A 149 -6.04 -4.93 5.70
CA VAL A 149 -7.04 -5.24 6.73
C VAL A 149 -7.58 -3.92 7.28
N VAL A 150 -8.89 -3.71 7.19
CA VAL A 150 -9.59 -2.52 7.69
C VAL A 150 -10.36 -2.90 8.96
N PHE A 151 -10.18 -2.13 10.03
CA PHE A 151 -10.86 -2.34 11.31
C PHE A 151 -12.02 -1.37 11.48
N ARG A 152 -13.18 -1.86 11.92
CA ARG A 152 -14.39 -1.03 12.11
C ARG A 152 -14.28 -0.08 13.31
N LYS A 153 -13.62 -0.52 14.38
CA LYS A 153 -13.46 0.22 15.65
C LYS A 153 -11.99 0.16 16.12
N GLY A 154 -11.59 1.09 17.00
CA GLY A 154 -10.26 1.14 17.61
C GLY A 154 -9.39 2.31 17.12
N ALA A 155 -8.17 2.43 17.64
CA ALA A 155 -7.24 3.50 17.23
C ALA A 155 -6.69 3.29 15.81
N VAL A 156 -6.48 2.03 15.42
CA VAL A 156 -6.00 1.64 14.09
C VAL A 156 -7.18 1.52 13.12
N SER A 157 -7.12 2.24 12.00
CA SER A 157 -8.12 2.19 10.94
C SER A 157 -7.85 1.07 9.95
N HIS A 158 -6.60 0.92 9.50
CA HIS A 158 -6.21 -0.10 8.56
C HIS A 158 -4.72 -0.45 8.64
N ILE A 159 -4.36 -1.65 8.21
CA ILE A 159 -2.98 -2.09 8.04
C ILE A 159 -2.87 -2.65 6.63
N SER A 160 -1.89 -2.19 5.86
CA SER A 160 -1.61 -2.69 4.52
C SER A 160 -0.19 -3.23 4.46
N LEU A 161 0.00 -4.34 3.76
CA LEU A 161 1.30 -4.92 3.46
C LEU A 161 1.25 -5.50 2.06
N GLY A 162 2.15 -5.08 1.18
CA GLY A 162 2.18 -5.57 -0.19
C GLY A 162 3.39 -5.11 -0.98
N GLY A 163 3.26 -5.18 -2.30
CA GLY A 163 4.31 -4.80 -3.23
C GLY A 163 3.92 -3.60 -4.08
N TYR A 164 4.90 -3.03 -4.76
CA TYR A 164 4.68 -2.07 -5.84
C TYR A 164 5.69 -2.30 -6.95
N ALA A 165 5.29 -1.91 -8.16
CA ALA A 165 6.17 -1.79 -9.32
C ALA A 165 5.99 -0.40 -9.91
N GLY A 166 7.05 0.16 -10.49
CA GLY A 166 7.00 1.49 -11.06
C GLY A 166 8.02 1.72 -12.16
N MET A 167 7.73 2.71 -12.99
CA MET A 167 8.57 3.13 -14.10
C MET A 167 8.99 4.58 -13.89
N ARG A 168 10.25 4.88 -14.20
CA ARG A 168 10.79 6.23 -14.13
C ARG A 168 10.11 7.10 -15.18
N LEU A 169 9.63 8.27 -14.74
CA LEU A 169 9.10 9.31 -15.62
C LEU A 169 10.20 10.31 -15.98
N ASP A 170 10.97 10.74 -14.99
CA ASP A 170 11.97 11.79 -15.16
C ASP A 170 13.07 11.68 -14.09
N SER A 171 14.25 12.23 -14.40
CA SER A 171 15.34 12.40 -13.44
C SER A 171 16.15 13.64 -13.76
N TYR A 172 16.39 14.45 -12.73
CA TYR A 172 17.17 15.67 -12.86
C TYR A 172 18.05 15.88 -11.62
N THR A 173 19.23 16.44 -11.85
CA THR A 173 20.11 16.92 -10.79
C THR A 173 19.99 18.42 -10.69
N LYS A 174 19.95 18.92 -9.46
CA LYS A 174 19.91 20.34 -9.16
C LYS A 174 21.06 20.71 -8.26
N THR A 175 21.88 21.62 -8.76
CA THR A 175 23.06 22.12 -8.08
C THR A 175 22.90 23.63 -7.86
N LYS A 176 23.20 24.10 -6.65
CA LYS A 176 23.18 25.53 -6.31
C LYS A 176 24.56 25.94 -5.80
N THR A 177 25.17 26.89 -6.48
CA THR A 177 26.44 27.52 -6.07
C THR A 177 26.18 28.58 -4.99
N GLN A 178 27.16 28.83 -4.11
CA GLN A 178 27.04 29.91 -3.09
C GLN A 178 26.79 31.30 -3.69
N SER A 179 27.23 31.55 -4.92
CA SER A 179 26.98 32.80 -5.67
C SER A 179 25.53 32.98 -6.15
N GLY A 180 24.63 32.03 -5.87
CA GLY A 180 23.20 32.13 -6.21
C GLY A 180 22.81 31.54 -7.57
N SER A 181 23.79 31.17 -8.40
CA SER A 181 23.55 30.48 -9.67
C SER A 181 22.96 29.09 -9.44
N LYS A 182 21.87 28.79 -10.15
CA LYS A 182 21.09 27.54 -10.03
C LYS A 182 21.15 26.82 -11.37
N ASP A 183 21.77 25.66 -11.37
CA ASP A 183 21.79 24.78 -12.52
C ASP A 183 20.81 23.60 -12.30
N ARG A 184 20.13 23.22 -13.38
CA ARG A 184 19.17 22.11 -13.43
C ARG A 184 19.42 21.31 -14.69
N ASP A 185 20.14 20.21 -14.53
CA ASP A 185 20.47 19.34 -15.63
C ASP A 185 19.58 18.09 -15.61
N HIS A 186 18.85 17.88 -16.71
CA HIS A 186 17.98 16.71 -16.90
C HIS A 186 18.81 15.64 -17.60
N GLY A 187 18.90 14.47 -16.99
CA GLY A 187 19.78 13.42 -17.47
C GLY A 187 19.38 12.07 -16.90
N ARG A 188 19.88 11.00 -17.51
CA ARG A 188 19.54 9.64 -17.07
C ARG A 188 20.29 9.23 -15.80
N TYR A 189 21.44 9.83 -15.50
CA TYR A 189 22.29 9.56 -14.32
C TYR A 189 22.49 8.07 -13.97
N TYR A 190 22.41 7.18 -14.98
CA TYR A 190 22.38 5.71 -14.82
C TYR A 190 21.42 5.20 -13.73
N VAL A 191 20.32 5.94 -13.49
CA VAL A 191 19.25 5.51 -12.59
C VAL A 191 18.37 4.50 -13.33
N ASN A 192 17.99 3.43 -12.63
CA ASN A 192 17.15 2.38 -13.18
C ASN A 192 15.80 2.92 -13.68
N ASN A 193 15.39 2.47 -14.88
CA ASN A 193 14.09 2.85 -15.46
C ASN A 193 12.92 2.15 -14.77
N PHE A 194 13.16 1.00 -14.17
CA PHE A 194 12.14 0.20 -13.50
C PHE A 194 12.49 0.05 -12.03
N ARG A 195 11.48 0.18 -11.16
CA ARG A 195 11.62 -0.06 -9.73
C ARG A 195 10.54 -1.00 -9.24
N TYR A 196 10.88 -1.80 -8.24
CA TYR A 196 9.92 -2.65 -7.57
C TYR A 196 10.34 -2.86 -6.12
N GLY A 197 9.36 -3.01 -5.25
CA GLY A 197 9.60 -3.00 -3.83
C GLY A 197 8.45 -3.58 -3.04
N VAL A 198 8.66 -3.61 -1.73
CA VAL A 198 7.64 -3.95 -0.74
C VAL A 198 7.34 -2.74 0.11
N GLY A 199 6.08 -2.63 0.53
CA GLY A 199 5.62 -1.52 1.34
C GLY A 199 4.64 -1.97 2.39
N MET A 200 4.67 -1.28 3.53
CA MET A 200 3.69 -1.43 4.59
C MET A 200 3.12 -0.07 4.97
N SER A 201 1.86 -0.04 5.39
CA SER A 201 1.21 1.15 5.90
C SER A 201 0.31 0.84 7.08
N VAL A 202 0.27 1.72 8.08
CA VAL A 202 -0.61 1.63 9.24
C VAL A 202 -1.37 2.93 9.39
N GLY A 203 -2.68 2.87 9.22
CA GLY A 203 -3.60 3.98 9.39
C GLY A 203 -4.00 4.14 10.84
N PHE A 204 -3.76 5.32 11.43
CA PHE A 204 -4.29 5.72 12.72
C PHE A 204 -5.42 6.73 12.53
N ARG A 205 -6.55 6.54 13.22
CA ARG A 205 -7.74 7.40 13.04
C ARG A 205 -7.49 8.87 13.38
N CYS A 206 -6.56 9.18 14.29
CA CYS A 206 -6.33 10.55 14.77
C CYS A 206 -5.16 11.27 14.08
N VAL A 207 -4.22 10.53 13.47
CA VAL A 207 -2.92 11.08 13.01
C VAL A 207 -2.73 10.93 11.50
N GLY A 208 -3.48 10.03 10.86
CA GLY A 208 -3.29 9.67 9.45
C GLY A 208 -2.54 8.35 9.29
N THR A 209 -2.00 8.10 8.11
CA THR A 209 -1.41 6.81 7.76
C THR A 209 0.11 6.91 7.77
N VAL A 210 0.79 6.10 8.57
CA VAL A 210 2.25 5.98 8.50
C VAL A 210 2.60 4.91 7.47
N PHE A 211 3.61 5.14 6.65
CA PHE A 211 4.05 4.16 5.65
C PHE A 211 5.57 3.99 5.67
N ALA A 212 6.01 2.82 5.22
CA ALA A 212 7.40 2.49 4.94
C ALA A 212 7.48 1.65 3.67
N GLU A 213 8.42 1.98 2.79
CA GLU A 213 8.65 1.34 1.50
C GLU A 213 10.14 1.00 1.36
N TYR A 214 10.41 -0.18 0.81
CA TYR A 214 11.74 -0.67 0.55
C TYR A 214 11.84 -1.13 -0.91
N ASP A 215 12.70 -0.47 -1.69
CA ASP A 215 13.01 -0.86 -3.05
C ASP A 215 13.87 -2.14 -3.03
N LEU A 216 13.37 -3.22 -3.61
CA LEU A 216 14.11 -4.48 -3.75
C LEU A 216 15.18 -4.37 -4.84
N ASN A 217 14.96 -3.49 -5.82
CA ASN A 217 15.93 -3.18 -6.87
C ASN A 217 16.96 -2.14 -6.41
N LYS A 218 18.05 -2.03 -7.18
CA LYS A 218 19.07 -1.00 -6.99
C LYS A 218 18.67 0.30 -7.68
N VAL A 219 19.00 1.43 -7.05
CA VAL A 219 18.70 2.76 -7.59
C VAL A 219 19.48 3.00 -8.89
N PHE A 220 20.72 2.56 -8.94
CA PHE A 220 21.60 2.68 -10.10
C PHE A 220 21.67 1.37 -10.91
N GLU A 221 21.95 1.50 -12.21
CA GLU A 221 22.21 0.38 -13.10
C GLU A 221 23.42 -0.45 -12.63
N ALA A 222 23.40 -1.75 -12.92
CA ALA A 222 24.45 -2.68 -12.50
C ALA A 222 25.83 -2.28 -13.05
N GLY A 223 26.82 -2.16 -12.17
CA GLY A 223 28.18 -1.74 -12.54
C GLY A 223 28.32 -0.27 -12.93
N LYS A 224 27.25 0.52 -12.82
CA LYS A 224 27.23 1.95 -13.16
C LYS A 224 27.18 2.86 -11.95
N GLY A 225 27.05 2.34 -10.74
CA GLY A 225 26.99 3.15 -9.52
C GLY A 225 26.91 2.28 -8.26
N PRO A 226 26.79 2.91 -7.07
CA PRO A 226 26.74 2.18 -5.82
C PRO A 226 25.50 1.27 -5.76
N GLN A 227 25.69 0.04 -5.26
CA GLN A 227 24.63 -0.97 -5.17
C GLN A 227 23.69 -0.74 -3.97
N VAL A 228 23.12 0.46 -3.91
CA VAL A 228 22.17 0.88 -2.87
C VAL A 228 20.72 0.72 -3.32
N SER A 229 19.88 0.37 -2.36
CA SER A 229 18.42 0.31 -2.47
C SER A 229 17.83 1.55 -1.79
N ALA A 230 16.72 2.07 -2.29
CA ALA A 230 16.05 3.20 -1.64
C ALA A 230 15.07 2.72 -0.57
N VAL A 231 14.99 3.48 0.53
CA VAL A 231 14.01 3.29 1.60
C VAL A 231 13.28 4.59 1.81
N ASN A 232 11.95 4.54 1.77
CA ASN A 232 11.09 5.71 1.96
C ASN A 232 10.19 5.47 3.16
N PHE A 233 10.02 6.47 4.02
CA PHE A 233 9.11 6.37 5.16
C PHE A 233 8.50 7.73 5.49
N GLY A 234 7.28 7.75 6.01
CA GLY A 234 6.61 9.00 6.32
C GLY A 234 5.15 8.86 6.65
N ILE A 235 4.42 9.95 6.40
CA ILE A 235 2.99 10.07 6.65
C ILE A 235 2.26 10.25 5.32
N ARG A 236 1.09 9.62 5.23
CA ARG A 236 0.19 9.64 4.11
C ARG A 236 -1.18 10.09 4.58
N LEU A 237 -1.72 11.06 3.86
CA LEU A 237 -2.99 11.73 4.11
C LEU A 237 -3.98 11.41 3.00
#